data_AF-A0A151R6H8-F1
#
_entry.id   AF-A0A151R6H8-F1
#
_cell.length_a   1.000
_cell.length_b   1.000
_cell.length_c   1.000
_cell.angle_alpha   90.00
_cell.angle_beta   90.00
_cell.angle_gamma   90.00
#
_symmetry.space_group_name_H-M   'P 1'
#
loop_
_entity.id
_entity.type
_entity.pdbx_description
1 polymer ?
#
loop_
_entity_poly.entity_id
_entity_poly.type
_entity_poly.pdbx_seq_one_letter_code
_entity_poly.pdbx_strand_id
1 'polypeptide(L)'
;MTRFATAYLTLSCLHEMKASLMTMFSSEKWKKSKFGTSQEGRKIENIILDSPYWKNVTICLKVATPLMVVLLPATDGQGFPPANFLKYGGLR
;
A
#
# COMPACT_ATOMS: atom_id res chain seq x y z
N MET A 1 11.10 12.63 -7.73
CA MET A 1 10.01 12.00 -6.95
C MET A 1 9.74 12.82 -5.69
N THR A 2 8.49 13.25 -5.48
CA THR A 2 8.10 13.93 -4.24
C THR A 2 7.91 12.90 -3.12
N ARG A 3 8.20 13.27 -1.86
CA ARG A 3 8.04 12.37 -0.70
C ARG A 3 6.66 11.73 -0.59
N PHE A 4 5.62 12.44 -1.06
CA PHE A 4 4.24 11.95 -1.07
C PHE A 4 4.07 10.84 -2.10
N ALA A 5 4.51 11.05 -3.35
CA ALA A 5 4.45 10.04 -4.40
C ALA A 5 5.18 8.75 -4.00
N THR A 6 6.38 8.87 -3.41
CA THR A 6 7.13 7.71 -2.93
C THR A 6 6.34 6.93 -1.86
N ALA A 7 5.76 7.61 -0.87
CA ALA A 7 4.99 6.96 0.19
C ALA A 7 3.75 6.22 -0.35
N TYR A 8 3.04 6.80 -1.32
CA TYR A 8 1.90 6.15 -1.96
C TYR A 8 2.30 4.93 -2.78
N LEU A 9 3.37 5.03 -3.57
CA LEU A 9 3.87 3.90 -4.35
C LEU A 9 4.30 2.76 -3.42
N THR A 10 5.02 3.06 -2.34
CA THR A 10 5.38 2.05 -1.34
C THR A 10 4.15 1.40 -0.72
N LEU A 11 3.13 2.18 -0.35
CA LEU A 11 1.89 1.64 0.22
C LEU A 11 1.10 0.80 -0.79
N SER A 12 1.11 1.20 -2.07
CA SER A 12 0.46 0.47 -3.17
C SER A 12 1.14 -0.86 -3.42
N CYS A 13 2.47 -0.88 -3.54
CA CYS A 13 3.26 -2.11 -3.67
C CYS A 13 3.06 -3.03 -2.46
N LEU A 14 3.01 -2.47 -1.24
CA LEU A 14 2.75 -3.25 -0.03
C LEU A 14 1.38 -3.93 -0.06
N HIS A 15 0.35 -3.22 -0.53
CA HIS A 15 -1.00 -3.74 -0.69
C HIS A 15 -1.07 -4.83 -1.78
N GLU A 16 -0.37 -4.67 -2.89
CA GLU A 16 -0.27 -5.70 -3.95
C GLU A 16 0.41 -6.98 -3.44
N MET A 17 1.47 -6.86 -2.65
CA MET A 17 2.19 -8.00 -2.08
C MET A 17 1.50 -8.62 -0.86
N LYS A 18 0.33 -8.09 -0.43
CA LYS A 18 -0.40 -8.56 0.76
C LYS A 18 -0.52 -10.08 0.83
N ALA A 19 -1.01 -10.72 -0.24
CA ALA A 19 -1.25 -12.17 -0.24
C ALA A 19 0.05 -12.97 -0.05
N SER A 20 1.13 -12.54 -0.71
CA SER A 20 2.47 -13.13 -0.56
C SER A 20 3.00 -12.94 0.87
N LEU A 21 2.81 -11.77 1.46
CA LEU A 21 3.18 -11.49 2.84
C LEU A 21 2.39 -12.38 3.81
N MET A 22 1.06 -12.42 3.71
CA MET A 22 0.21 -13.31 4.53
C MET A 22 0.70 -14.76 4.49
N THR A 23 1.05 -15.25 3.30
CA THR A 23 1.57 -16.61 3.10
C THR A 23 2.94 -16.80 3.75
N MET A 24 3.85 -15.82 3.60
CA MET A 24 5.17 -15.84 4.21
C MET A 24 5.09 -15.88 5.74
N PHE A 25 4.32 -14.97 6.34
CA PHE A 25 4.17 -14.86 7.80
C PHE A 25 3.44 -16.06 8.41
N SER A 26 2.51 -16.68 7.67
CA SER A 26 1.82 -17.90 8.13
C SER A 26 2.69 -19.16 8.03
N SER A 27 3.82 -19.12 7.33
CA SER A 27 4.63 -20.29 7.05
C SER A 27 5.40 -20.80 8.29
N GLU A 28 5.53 -22.12 8.40
CA GLU A 28 6.36 -22.76 9.42
C GLU A 28 7.82 -22.32 9.35
N LYS A 29 8.31 -21.98 8.14
CA LYS A 29 9.67 -21.44 7.95
C LYS A 29 9.84 -20.09 8.63
N TRP A 30 8.84 -19.20 8.55
CA TRP A 30 8.87 -17.92 9.25
C TRP A 30 8.88 -18.11 10.76
N LYS A 31 7.94 -18.90 11.28
CA LYS A 31 7.79 -19.17 12.73
C LYS A 31 9.04 -19.77 13.36
N LYS A 32 9.77 -20.61 12.62
CA LYS A 32 11.03 -21.24 13.06
C LYS A 32 12.27 -20.38 12.78
N SER A 33 12.13 -19.26 12.06
CA SER A 33 13.26 -18.38 11.76
C SER A 33 13.62 -17.52 12.97
N LYS A 34 14.88 -17.07 13.01
CA LYS A 34 15.37 -16.07 13.97
C LYS A 34 14.55 -14.76 13.96
N PHE A 35 13.88 -14.47 12.84
CA PHE A 35 13.08 -13.27 12.69
C PHE A 35 11.68 -13.48 13.27
N GLY A 36 11.01 -14.60 13.00
CA GLY A 36 9.70 -14.91 13.56
C GLY A 36 9.72 -15.13 15.09
N THR A 37 10.85 -15.58 15.64
CA THR A 37 11.02 -15.70 17.10
C THR A 37 11.47 -14.41 17.79
N SER A 38 11.80 -13.37 17.04
CA SER A 38 12.09 -12.04 17.60
C SER A 38 10.81 -11.33 18.04
N GLN A 39 10.90 -10.48 19.07
CA GLN A 39 9.78 -9.64 19.49
C GLN A 39 9.30 -8.73 18.35
N GLU A 40 10.23 -8.16 17.59
CA GLU A 40 9.89 -7.28 16.46
C GLU A 40 9.24 -8.05 15.30
N GLY A 41 9.71 -9.27 15.00
CA GLY A 41 9.09 -10.11 13.98
C GLY A 41 7.66 -10.51 14.33
N ARG A 42 7.38 -10.84 15.60
CA ARG A 42 6.01 -11.10 16.07
C ARG A 42 5.10 -9.87 15.98
N LYS A 43 5.61 -8.68 16.28
CA LYS A 43 4.83 -7.44 16.10
C LYS A 43 4.46 -7.23 14.64
N ILE A 44 5.42 -7.38 13.73
CA ILE A 44 5.18 -7.24 12.28
C ILE A 44 4.22 -8.32 11.79
N GLU A 45 4.39 -9.57 12.22
CA GLU A 45 3.48 -10.66 11.90
C GLU A 45 2.04 -10.33 12.32
N ASN A 46 1.83 -9.85 13.55
CA ASN A 46 0.49 -9.45 14.00
C ASN A 46 -0.09 -8.32 13.16
N ILE A 47 0.70 -7.31 12.78
CA ILE A 47 0.23 -6.19 11.93
C ILE A 47 -0.16 -6.71 10.53
N ILE A 48 0.67 -7.56 9.94
CA ILE A 48 0.46 -8.08 8.60
C ILE A 48 -0.70 -9.08 8.56
N LEU A 49 -0.91 -9.88 9.60
CA LEU A 49 -2.04 -10.81 9.68
C LEU A 49 -3.36 -10.12 10.09
N ASP A 50 -3.31 -8.89 10.59
CA ASP A 50 -4.48 -8.14 11.03
C ASP A 50 -5.32 -7.61 9.85
N SER A 51 -6.60 -7.97 9.84
CA SER A 51 -7.56 -7.54 8.79
C SER A 51 -7.86 -6.02 8.83
N PRO A 52 -8.13 -5.41 10.00
CA PRO A 52 -8.27 -3.95 10.15
C PRO A 52 -7.10 -3.15 9.59
N TYR A 53 -5.85 -3.59 9.79
CA TYR A 53 -4.67 -2.94 9.22
C TYR A 53 -4.80 -2.76 7.70
N TRP A 54 -5.12 -3.83 6.98
CA TRP A 54 -5.27 -3.76 5.52
C TRP A 54 -6.46 -2.91 5.08
N LYS A 55 -7.56 -2.92 5.85
CA LYS A 55 -8.70 -2.03 5.59
C LYS A 55 -8.26 -0.57 5.63
N ASN A 56 -7.46 -0.20 6.63
CA ASN A 56 -6.91 1.15 6.74
C ASN A 56 -5.97 1.48 5.58
N VAL A 57 -5.10 0.54 5.17
CA VAL A 57 -4.25 0.70 3.98
C VAL A 57 -5.09 0.98 2.73
N THR A 58 -6.16 0.21 2.49
CA THR A 58 -7.05 0.42 1.34
C THR A 58 -7.74 1.79 1.41
N ILE A 59 -8.18 2.24 2.58
CA ILE A 59 -8.78 3.57 2.76
C ILE A 59 -7.75 4.67 2.43
N CYS A 60 -6.53 4.56 2.97
CA CYS A 60 -5.45 5.50 2.69
C CYS A 60 -5.14 5.58 1.19
N LEU A 61 -5.07 4.43 0.50
CA LEU A 61 -4.87 4.41 -0.95
C LEU A 61 -6.01 5.12 -1.67
N LYS A 62 -7.27 4.81 -1.37
CA LYS A 62 -8.44 5.44 -2.00
C LYS A 62 -8.48 6.96 -1.81
N VAL A 63 -8.16 7.45 -0.62
CA VAL A 63 -8.12 8.89 -0.32
C VAL A 63 -6.93 9.57 -1.00
N ALA A 64 -5.79 8.88 -1.09
CA ALA A 64 -4.58 9.42 -1.71
C ALA A 64 -4.61 9.35 -3.24
N THR A 65 -5.36 8.43 -3.86
CA THR A 65 -5.48 8.32 -5.32
C THR A 65 -5.83 9.65 -6.01
N PRO A 66 -6.89 10.40 -5.64
CA PRO A 66 -7.20 11.67 -6.29
C PRO A 66 -6.08 12.70 -6.12
N LEU A 67 -5.44 12.75 -4.94
CA LEU A 67 -4.30 13.63 -4.70
C LEU A 67 -3.11 13.25 -5.58
N MET A 68 -2.87 11.95 -5.77
CA MET A 68 -1.82 11.46 -6.65
C MET A 68 -2.09 11.82 -8.11
N VAL A 69 -3.32 11.70 -8.58
CA VAL A 69 -3.70 12.11 -9.94
C VAL A 69 -3.54 13.63 -10.15
N VAL A 70 -3.69 14.46 -9.11
CA VAL A 70 -3.41 15.92 -9.20
C VAL A 70 -1.91 16.24 -9.11
N LEU A 71 -1.18 15.55 -8.23
CA LEU A 71 0.17 15.95 -7.82
C LEU A 71 1.30 15.25 -8.60
N LEU A 72 1.07 14.04 -9.14
CA LEU A 72 2.06 13.32 -9.96
C LEU A 72 2.22 13.82 -11.41
N PRO A 73 1.20 14.31 -12.13
CA PRO A 73 1.39 14.77 -13.51
C PRO A 73 2.40 15.92 -13.64
N ALA A 74 2.61 16.68 -12.55
CA ALA A 74 3.57 17.76 -12.51
C ALA A 74 5.05 17.29 -12.52
N THR A 75 5.33 16.03 -12.19
CA THR A 75 6.72 15.53 -12.10
C THR A 75 7.19 14.79 -13.36
N ASP A 76 6.26 14.35 -14.22
CA ASP A 76 6.57 13.34 -15.24
C ASP A 76 6.33 13.83 -16.68
N GLY A 77 5.94 15.10 -16.89
CA GLY A 77 5.72 15.67 -18.24
C GLY A 77 4.60 15.03 -19.06
N GLN A 78 3.96 13.97 -18.55
CA GLN A 78 2.76 13.38 -19.09
C GLN A 78 1.55 13.96 -18.35
N GLY A 79 1.10 15.12 -18.82
CA GLY A 79 -0.09 15.76 -18.30
C GLY A 79 -1.29 14.83 -18.47
N PHE A 80 -1.89 14.38 -17.36
CA PHE A 80 -3.22 13.81 -17.38
C PHE A 80 -4.19 14.97 -17.67
N PRO A 81 -4.88 14.99 -18.82
CA PRO A 81 -5.80 16.08 -19.11
C PRO A 81 -6.93 16.09 -18.06
N PRO A 82 -7.40 17.28 -17.64
CA PRO A 82 -8.45 17.43 -16.63
C PRO A 82 -9.75 16.67 -16.96
N ALA A 83 -9.97 16.31 -18.23
CA ALA A 83 -11.09 15.49 -18.68
C ALA A 83 -11.14 14.08 -18.04
N ASN A 84 -10.01 13.56 -17.55
CA ASN A 84 -9.94 12.23 -16.95
C ASN A 84 -10.37 12.22 -15.47
N PHE A 85 -10.37 13.38 -14.80
CA PHE A 85 -10.80 13.52 -13.41
C PHE A 85 -12.30 13.21 -13.23
N LEU A 86 -13.12 13.56 -14.22
CA LEU A 86 -14.56 13.30 -14.17
C LEU A 86 -14.92 11.83 -14.43
N LYS A 87 -14.02 11.02 -15.01
CA LYS A 87 -14.25 9.59 -15.21
C LYS A 87 -13.93 8.73 -13.99
N TYR A 88 -12.99 9.16 -13.14
CA TYR A 88 -12.57 8.41 -11.94
C TYR A 88 -13.09 9.00 -10.62
N GLY A 89 -13.64 10.22 -10.63
CA GLY A 89 -14.39 10.80 -9.49
C GLY A 89 -15.85 10.35 -9.40
N GLY A 90 -16.33 9.58 -10.37
CA GLY A 90 -17.64 8.92 -10.31
C GLY A 90 -17.51 7.57 -9.60
N LEU A 91 -17.90 7.55 -8.33
CA LEU A 91 -18.22 6.33 -7.58
C LEU A 91 -19.08 5.39 -8.46
N ARG A 92 -18.49 4.28 -8.89
CA ARG A 92 -19.22 3.04 -9.17
C ARG A 92 -18.38 1.84 -8.75
#